data_AF-A0A151HPM1-F1
#
_entry.id   AF-A0A151HPM1-F1
#
_cell.length_a   1.000
_cell.length_b   1.000
_cell.length_c   1.000
_cell.angle_alpha   90.00
_cell.angle_beta   90.00
_cell.angle_gamma   90.00
#
_symmetry.space_group_name_H-M   'P 1'
#
loop_
_entity.id
_entity.type
_entity.pdbx_description
1 polymer ?
#
loop_
_entity_poly.entity_id
_entity_poly.type
_entity_poly.pdbx_seq_one_letter_code
_entity_poly.pdbx_strand_id
1 'polypeptide(L)'
;DLSLDYLAKAKIMVVQNIEREDVEFISRTLGCQPVASLDHFTADKLGHADLAQDEMVAGGGHIVRITGVNAKNTVTVLLRASNNLMLDETERSLHDALCVVRCLVKRRQLLPGGGAVEAELSLRLNEWARTLPGVQQLCVRMYAEALELIPYTLAENAGLSPLEIVTDLKLKHAQGEKLVGINVRQGCVSSMVDINVLQPLLVSSSAVKLATEAVMMILKIDDIVMCR
;
A
#
# COMPACT_ATOMS: atom_id res chain seq x y z
N ASP A 1 29.87 -29.80 -13.21
CA ASP A 1 29.70 -30.29 -14.59
C ASP A 1 29.40 -31.78 -14.63
N LEU A 2 30.30 -32.66 -14.18
CA LEU A 2 30.02 -34.12 -14.13
C LEU A 2 28.71 -34.47 -13.39
N SER A 3 28.41 -33.78 -12.29
CA SER A 3 27.17 -33.96 -11.53
C SER A 3 25.91 -33.52 -12.29
N LEU A 4 26.00 -32.44 -13.08
CA LEU A 4 24.88 -31.95 -13.90
C LEU A 4 24.57 -32.92 -15.04
N ASP A 5 25.60 -33.52 -15.65
CA ASP A 5 25.42 -34.53 -16.70
C ASP A 5 24.71 -35.78 -16.19
N TYR A 6 25.02 -36.23 -14.96
CA TYR A 6 24.31 -37.34 -14.34
C TYR A 6 22.85 -36.99 -14.00
N LEU A 7 22.60 -35.78 -13.51
CA LEU A 7 21.23 -35.30 -13.22
C LEU A 7 20.40 -35.13 -14.51
N ALA A 8 21.00 -34.65 -15.59
CA ALA A 8 20.36 -34.55 -16.90
C ALA A 8 20.00 -35.93 -17.46
N LYS A 9 20.88 -36.93 -17.33
CA LYS A 9 20.57 -38.33 -17.69
C LYS A 9 19.43 -38.91 -16.85
N ALA A 10 19.31 -38.48 -15.58
CA ALA A 10 18.20 -38.83 -14.70
C ALA A 10 16.93 -38.00 -14.95
N LYS A 11 16.93 -37.08 -15.93
CA LYS A 11 15.81 -36.17 -16.26
C LYS A 11 15.40 -35.25 -15.11
N ILE A 12 16.35 -34.86 -14.26
CA ILE A 12 16.14 -33.91 -13.16
C ILE A 12 16.51 -32.51 -13.66
N MET A 13 15.55 -31.58 -13.58
CA MET A 13 15.80 -30.16 -13.85
C MET A 13 16.56 -29.54 -12.69
N VAL A 14 17.67 -28.84 -12.98
CA VAL A 14 18.51 -28.18 -11.97
C VAL A 14 18.54 -26.69 -12.26
N VAL A 15 18.05 -25.89 -11.32
CA VAL A 15 18.13 -24.42 -11.35
C VAL A 15 19.18 -23.98 -10.33
N GLN A 16 20.17 -23.22 -10.79
CA GLN A 16 21.26 -22.71 -9.95
C GLN A 16 21.06 -21.23 -9.65
N ASN A 17 21.77 -20.71 -8.63
CA ASN A 17 21.79 -19.29 -8.27
C ASN A 17 20.40 -18.69 -7.97
N ILE A 18 19.58 -19.42 -7.21
CA ILE A 18 18.31 -18.91 -6.71
C ILE A 18 18.59 -17.83 -5.66
N GLU A 19 17.91 -16.69 -5.76
CA GLU A 19 18.01 -15.61 -4.79
C GLU A 19 17.54 -16.08 -3.41
N ARG A 20 18.22 -15.63 -2.35
CA ARG A 20 17.95 -16.13 -0.99
C ARG A 20 16.54 -15.77 -0.50
N GLU A 21 16.03 -14.62 -0.94
CA GLU A 21 14.69 -14.14 -0.59
C GLU A 21 13.61 -15.04 -1.20
N ASP A 22 13.87 -15.57 -2.41
CA ASP A 22 12.96 -16.47 -3.12
C ASP A 22 12.93 -17.89 -2.53
N VAL A 23 14.02 -18.36 -1.90
CA VAL A 23 14.08 -19.72 -1.33
C VAL A 23 12.98 -19.94 -0.30
N GLU A 24 12.71 -18.95 0.55
CA GLU A 24 11.63 -19.03 1.54
C GLU A 24 10.25 -19.06 0.86
N PHE A 25 10.05 -18.25 -0.17
CA PHE A 25 8.81 -18.21 -0.93
C PHE A 25 8.53 -19.52 -1.68
N ILE A 26 9.54 -20.09 -2.34
CA ILE A 26 9.47 -21.37 -3.05
C ILE A 26 9.18 -22.51 -2.06
N SER A 27 9.89 -22.54 -0.93
CA SER A 27 9.70 -23.54 0.14
C SER A 27 8.26 -23.54 0.66
N ARG A 28 7.72 -22.35 0.97
CA ARG A 28 6.33 -22.20 1.44
C ARG A 28 5.31 -22.55 0.37
N THR A 29 5.60 -22.23 -0.90
CA THR A 29 4.69 -22.50 -2.02
C THR A 29 4.59 -24.00 -2.28
N LEU A 30 5.73 -24.67 -2.44
CA LEU A 30 5.80 -26.11 -2.77
C LEU A 30 5.58 -27.02 -1.55
N GLY A 31 5.67 -26.47 -0.33
CA GLY A 31 5.66 -27.25 0.91
C GLY A 31 6.94 -28.05 1.15
N CYS A 32 8.05 -27.70 0.47
CA CYS A 32 9.34 -28.37 0.63
C CYS A 32 10.17 -27.73 1.74
N GLN A 33 11.13 -28.48 2.29
CA GLN A 33 12.07 -27.95 3.28
C GLN A 33 13.44 -27.73 2.64
N PRO A 34 14.08 -26.55 2.80
CA PRO A 34 15.41 -26.31 2.26
C PRO A 34 16.44 -27.17 3.01
N VAL A 35 17.25 -27.92 2.27
CA VAL A 35 18.29 -28.81 2.81
C VAL A 35 19.65 -28.42 2.23
N ALA A 36 20.61 -28.09 3.10
CA ALA A 36 21.96 -27.71 2.68
C ALA A 36 22.88 -28.91 2.44
N SER A 37 22.68 -30.02 3.15
CA SER A 37 23.55 -31.21 3.11
C SER A 37 22.79 -32.43 2.57
N LEU A 38 23.42 -33.17 1.65
CA LEU A 38 22.82 -34.36 1.04
C LEU A 38 22.48 -35.46 2.05
N ASP A 39 23.22 -35.57 3.16
CA ASP A 39 22.97 -36.55 4.22
C ASP A 39 21.62 -36.38 4.91
N HIS A 40 21.04 -35.18 4.84
CA HIS A 40 19.74 -34.85 5.42
C HIS A 40 18.60 -34.86 4.40
N PHE A 41 18.87 -35.26 3.15
CA PHE A 41 17.87 -35.33 2.09
C PHE A 41 16.98 -36.56 2.30
N THR A 42 15.70 -36.30 2.58
CA THR A 42 14.69 -37.32 2.88
C THR A 42 13.44 -37.04 2.05
N ALA A 43 12.65 -38.08 1.74
CA ALA A 43 11.47 -37.95 0.90
C ALA A 43 10.44 -36.95 1.46
N ASP A 44 10.36 -36.84 2.79
CA ASP A 44 9.44 -35.93 3.50
C ASP A 44 9.73 -34.44 3.25
N LYS A 45 10.92 -34.12 2.73
CA LYS A 45 11.34 -32.74 2.46
C LYS A 45 11.05 -32.29 1.03
N LEU A 46 10.58 -33.19 0.17
CA LEU A 46 10.22 -32.90 -1.21
C LEU A 46 8.83 -32.27 -1.30
N GLY A 47 8.74 -31.22 -2.10
CA GLY A 47 7.46 -30.58 -2.44
C GLY A 47 6.80 -31.26 -3.64
N HIS A 48 5.51 -30.97 -3.85
CA HIS A 48 4.74 -31.50 -4.97
C HIS A 48 4.20 -30.37 -5.85
N ALA A 49 4.25 -30.59 -7.17
CA ALA A 49 3.66 -29.73 -8.18
C ALA A 49 3.18 -30.59 -9.35
N ASP A 50 2.01 -30.25 -9.92
CA ASP A 50 1.46 -31.02 -11.04
C ASP A 50 2.26 -30.83 -12.34
N LEU A 51 2.78 -29.61 -12.59
CA LEU A 51 3.50 -29.28 -13.81
C LEU A 51 4.66 -28.34 -13.52
N ALA A 52 5.87 -28.72 -13.96
CA ALA A 52 7.04 -27.86 -13.98
C ALA A 52 7.63 -27.88 -15.40
N GLN A 53 7.68 -26.72 -16.05
CA GLN A 53 8.17 -26.60 -17.42
C GLN A 53 9.09 -25.38 -17.58
N ASP A 54 10.11 -25.51 -18.43
CA ASP A 54 10.86 -24.38 -18.96
C ASP A 54 10.06 -23.79 -20.13
N GLU A 55 9.59 -22.56 -19.96
CA GLU A 55 8.79 -21.84 -20.92
C GLU A 55 9.58 -20.67 -21.49
N MET A 56 9.69 -20.64 -22.82
CA MET A 56 10.24 -19.50 -23.53
C MET A 56 9.20 -18.39 -23.59
N VAL A 57 9.52 -17.29 -22.93
CA VAL A 57 8.64 -16.13 -22.85
C VAL A 57 8.87 -15.24 -24.07
N ALA A 58 7.81 -14.59 -24.57
CA ALA A 58 7.95 -13.66 -25.69
C ALA A 58 8.97 -12.56 -25.35
N GLY A 59 10.04 -12.47 -26.14
CA GLY A 59 11.22 -11.64 -25.85
C GLY A 59 12.54 -12.43 -25.66
N GLY A 60 12.49 -13.76 -25.64
CA GLY A 60 13.69 -14.61 -25.66
C GLY A 60 14.22 -15.07 -24.30
N GLY A 61 13.54 -14.70 -23.21
CA GLY A 61 13.86 -15.17 -21.87
C GLY A 61 13.28 -16.54 -21.57
N HIS A 62 14.03 -17.37 -20.85
CA HIS A 62 13.57 -18.65 -20.31
C HIS A 62 13.09 -18.46 -18.87
N ILE A 63 11.91 -19.00 -18.55
CA ILE A 63 11.41 -19.05 -17.18
C ILE A 63 11.00 -20.47 -16.82
N VAL A 64 11.21 -20.87 -15.57
CA VAL A 64 10.67 -22.13 -15.07
C VAL A 64 9.29 -21.86 -14.47
N ARG A 65 8.24 -22.29 -15.16
CA ARG A 65 6.87 -22.15 -14.69
C ARG A 65 6.44 -23.42 -13.97
N ILE A 66 6.08 -23.26 -12.70
CA ILE A 66 5.57 -24.34 -11.85
C ILE A 66 4.09 -24.06 -11.55
N THR A 67 3.19 -24.96 -11.95
CA THR A 67 1.74 -24.85 -11.74
C THR A 67 1.16 -26.12 -11.13
N GLY A 68 -0.04 -26.02 -10.57
CA GLY A 68 -0.68 -27.16 -9.90
C GLY A 68 -0.04 -27.45 -8.55
N VAL A 69 0.30 -26.39 -7.82
CA VAL A 69 0.75 -26.46 -6.45
C VAL A 69 -0.45 -26.20 -5.55
N ASN A 70 -0.67 -27.03 -4.53
CA ASN A 70 -1.73 -26.81 -3.54
C ASN A 70 -1.36 -25.70 -2.54
N ALA A 71 -0.89 -24.57 -3.06
CA ALA A 71 -0.50 -23.41 -2.29
C ALA A 71 -1.74 -22.56 -1.99
N LYS A 72 -2.14 -22.48 -0.72
CA LYS A 72 -3.31 -21.69 -0.32
C LYS A 72 -3.03 -20.19 -0.19
N ASN A 73 -1.77 -19.81 -0.02
CA ASN A 73 -1.39 -18.47 0.47
C ASN A 73 -0.35 -17.74 -0.39
N THR A 74 0.13 -18.33 -1.49
CA THR A 74 1.15 -17.72 -2.35
C THR A 74 0.68 -17.70 -3.80
N VAL A 75 0.91 -16.57 -4.48
CA VAL A 75 0.60 -16.36 -5.89
C VAL A 75 1.76 -15.56 -6.49
N THR A 76 2.24 -15.97 -7.65
CA THR A 76 3.29 -15.26 -8.40
C THR A 76 2.65 -14.56 -9.59
N VAL A 77 2.97 -13.27 -9.76
CA VAL A 77 2.56 -12.48 -10.93
C VAL A 77 3.80 -12.15 -11.75
N LEU A 78 3.85 -12.65 -13.00
CA LEU A 78 4.94 -12.36 -13.91
C LEU A 78 4.71 -11.01 -14.58
N LEU A 79 5.55 -10.02 -14.27
CA LEU A 79 5.56 -8.72 -14.92
C LEU A 79 6.57 -8.67 -16.05
N ARG A 80 6.20 -8.03 -17.15
CA ARG A 80 7.07 -7.78 -18.30
C ARG A 80 6.89 -6.37 -18.81
N ALA A 81 7.99 -5.71 -19.06
CA ALA A 81 8.02 -4.37 -19.64
C ALA A 81 9.14 -4.27 -20.68
N SER A 82 9.06 -3.25 -21.54
CA SER A 82 10.06 -2.98 -22.58
C SER A 82 11.34 -2.33 -22.05
N ASN A 83 11.28 -1.70 -20.87
CA ASN A 83 12.39 -1.01 -20.24
C ASN A 83 12.33 -1.21 -18.71
N ASN A 84 13.48 -1.18 -18.04
CA ASN A 84 13.57 -1.36 -16.59
C ASN A 84 12.76 -0.29 -15.84
N LEU A 85 12.76 0.96 -16.30
CA LEU A 85 11.94 2.02 -15.70
C LEU A 85 10.44 1.69 -15.69
N MET A 86 9.95 1.09 -16.79
CA MET A 86 8.54 0.67 -16.89
C MET A 86 8.25 -0.56 -16.04
N LEU A 87 9.24 -1.45 -15.88
CA LEU A 87 9.12 -2.61 -15.00
C LEU A 87 8.98 -2.17 -13.55
N ASP A 88 9.87 -1.29 -13.08
CA ASP A 88 9.87 -0.75 -11.72
C ASP A 88 8.55 -0.02 -11.42
N GLU A 89 8.06 0.78 -12.37
CA GLU A 89 6.79 1.51 -12.22
C GLU A 89 5.58 0.56 -12.19
N THR A 90 5.60 -0.50 -13.00
CA THR A 90 4.53 -1.50 -13.02
C THR A 90 4.51 -2.31 -11.73
N GLU A 91 5.68 -2.69 -11.20
CA GLU A 91 5.81 -3.39 -9.93
C GLU A 91 5.27 -2.53 -8.78
N ARG A 92 5.69 -1.26 -8.70
CA ARG A 92 5.18 -0.29 -7.71
C ARG A 92 3.68 -0.13 -7.80
N SER A 93 3.15 0.07 -9.00
CA SER A 93 1.70 0.21 -9.24
C SER A 93 0.91 -1.03 -8.80
N LEU A 94 1.43 -2.23 -9.08
CA LEU A 94 0.80 -3.48 -8.65
C LEU A 94 0.85 -3.62 -7.12
N HIS A 95 1.98 -3.28 -6.51
CA HIS A 95 2.14 -3.30 -5.06
C HIS A 95 1.14 -2.36 -4.37
N ASP A 96 0.96 -1.16 -4.90
CA ASP A 96 0.00 -0.18 -4.38
C ASP A 96 -1.44 -0.68 -4.52
N ALA A 97 -1.79 -1.25 -5.67
CA ALA A 97 -3.10 -1.85 -5.89
C ALA A 97 -3.39 -2.97 -4.89
N LEU A 98 -2.41 -3.87 -4.65
CA LEU A 98 -2.53 -4.94 -3.65
C LEU A 98 -2.69 -4.37 -2.24
N CYS A 99 -1.97 -3.30 -1.90
CA CYS A 99 -2.10 -2.61 -0.62
C CYS A 99 -3.51 -2.03 -0.42
N VAL A 100 -4.11 -1.42 -1.45
CA VAL A 100 -5.48 -0.90 -1.40
C VAL A 100 -6.50 -2.02 -1.24
N VAL A 101 -6.38 -3.10 -2.02
CA VAL A 101 -7.26 -4.27 -1.91
C VAL A 101 -7.16 -4.89 -0.51
N ARG A 102 -5.95 -5.04 0.03
CA ARG A 102 -5.72 -5.50 1.41
C ARG A 102 -6.43 -4.62 2.43
N CYS A 103 -6.41 -3.30 2.26
CA CYS A 103 -7.13 -2.37 3.12
C CYS A 103 -8.65 -2.61 3.08
N LEU A 104 -9.22 -2.83 1.89
CA LEU A 104 -10.65 -3.11 1.70
C LEU A 104 -11.07 -4.47 2.25
N VAL A 105 -10.22 -5.48 2.12
CA VAL A 105 -10.47 -6.81 2.72
C VAL A 105 -10.49 -6.72 4.24
N LYS A 106 -9.57 -5.95 4.84
CA LYS A 106 -9.52 -5.73 6.30
C LYS A 106 -10.68 -4.89 6.82
N ARG A 107 -11.04 -3.80 6.12
CA ARG A 107 -12.19 -2.93 6.45
C ARG A 107 -12.96 -2.58 5.19
N ARG A 108 -14.18 -3.10 5.09
CA ARG A 108 -15.06 -2.97 3.91
C ARG A 108 -15.83 -1.64 3.90
N GLN A 109 -15.12 -0.53 4.02
CA GLN A 109 -15.69 0.82 4.02
C GLN A 109 -14.86 1.75 3.14
N LEU A 110 -15.55 2.55 2.34
CA LEU A 110 -14.98 3.57 1.44
C LEU A 110 -15.42 4.96 1.90
N LEU A 111 -14.56 5.94 1.65
CA LEU A 111 -14.78 7.35 1.92
C LEU A 111 -14.53 8.17 0.63
N PRO A 112 -15.13 9.37 0.51
CA PRO A 112 -14.75 10.31 -0.53
C PRO A 112 -13.27 10.73 -0.40
N GLY A 113 -12.59 10.87 -1.53
CA GLY A 113 -11.21 11.38 -1.59
C GLY A 113 -11.15 12.92 -1.63
N GLY A 114 -10.05 13.45 -2.19
CA GLY A 114 -9.94 14.87 -2.55
C GLY A 114 -10.02 15.86 -1.38
N GLY A 115 -9.56 15.49 -0.18
CA GLY A 115 -9.61 16.36 0.99
C GLY A 115 -10.98 16.50 1.66
N ALA A 116 -11.98 15.73 1.22
CA ALA A 116 -13.35 15.77 1.76
C ALA A 116 -13.39 15.32 3.24
N VAL A 117 -12.67 14.24 3.55
CA VAL A 117 -12.65 13.66 4.91
C VAL A 117 -12.03 14.65 5.89
N GLU A 118 -10.93 15.28 5.50
CA GLU A 118 -10.19 16.24 6.30
C GLU A 118 -11.01 17.51 6.55
N ALA A 119 -11.75 17.98 5.55
CA ALA A 119 -12.67 19.12 5.69
C ALA A 119 -13.83 18.81 6.65
N GLU A 120 -14.48 17.65 6.51
CA GLU A 120 -15.54 17.23 7.44
C GLU A 120 -15.00 17.02 8.86
N LEU A 121 -13.81 16.43 9.02
CA LEU A 121 -13.18 16.26 10.33
C LEU A 121 -12.85 17.61 10.98
N SER A 122 -12.31 18.57 10.23
CA SER A 122 -12.08 19.93 10.76
C SER A 122 -13.38 20.56 11.25
N LEU A 123 -14.47 20.47 10.47
CA LEU A 123 -15.77 21.03 10.85
C LEU A 123 -16.28 20.39 12.16
N ARG A 124 -16.27 19.05 12.25
CA ARG A 124 -16.75 18.32 13.43
C ARG A 124 -15.90 18.56 14.67
N LEU A 125 -14.59 18.65 14.53
CA LEU A 125 -13.69 18.94 15.63
C LEU A 125 -13.86 20.38 16.11
N ASN A 126 -14.11 21.34 15.22
CA ASN A 126 -14.44 22.71 15.58
C ASN A 126 -15.78 22.82 16.32
N GLU A 127 -16.80 22.05 15.91
CA GLU A 127 -18.06 21.94 16.65
C GLU A 127 -17.83 21.38 18.05
N TRP A 128 -17.04 20.30 18.17
CA TRP A 128 -16.70 19.68 19.45
C TRP A 128 -15.88 20.62 20.35
N ALA A 129 -14.93 21.36 19.78
CA ALA A 129 -14.11 22.33 20.51
C ALA A 129 -14.97 23.38 21.23
N ARG A 130 -16.10 23.81 20.64
CA ARG A 130 -17.03 24.77 21.28
C ARG A 130 -17.69 24.23 22.54
N THR A 131 -17.77 22.91 22.69
CA THR A 131 -18.35 22.27 23.88
C THR A 131 -17.34 22.09 25.02
N LEU A 132 -16.04 22.26 24.74
CA LEU A 132 -14.97 22.05 25.70
C LEU A 132 -14.58 23.35 26.41
N PRO A 133 -14.24 23.32 27.70
CA PRO A 133 -13.75 24.48 28.43
C PRO A 133 -12.21 24.60 28.38
N GLY A 134 -11.71 25.85 28.47
CA GLY A 134 -10.32 26.15 28.78
C GLY A 134 -9.32 25.76 27.67
N VAL A 135 -8.17 25.19 28.07
CA VAL A 135 -7.05 24.88 27.17
C VAL A 135 -7.40 23.79 26.15
N GLN A 136 -8.27 22.84 26.52
CA GLN A 136 -8.69 21.76 25.63
C GLN A 136 -9.40 22.28 24.37
N GLN A 137 -10.21 23.34 24.52
CA GLN A 137 -10.84 24.01 23.39
C GLN A 137 -9.82 24.51 22.37
N LEU A 138 -8.74 25.15 22.85
CA LEU A 138 -7.68 25.67 21.99
C LEU A 138 -6.96 24.54 21.26
N CYS A 139 -6.59 23.48 21.98
CA CYS A 139 -5.89 22.33 21.39
C CYS A 139 -6.71 21.65 20.28
N VAL A 140 -8.00 21.40 20.53
CA VAL A 140 -8.88 20.76 19.54
C VAL A 140 -9.09 21.66 18.32
N ARG A 141 -9.23 22.97 18.52
CA ARG A 141 -9.33 23.93 17.40
C ARG A 141 -8.08 23.92 16.54
N MET A 142 -6.89 23.98 17.14
CA MET A 142 -5.63 23.93 16.40
C MET A 142 -5.44 22.60 15.66
N TYR A 143 -5.88 21.48 16.26
CA TYR A 143 -5.87 20.18 15.61
C TYR A 143 -6.82 20.15 14.39
N ALA A 144 -8.00 20.76 14.50
CA ALA A 144 -8.93 20.90 13.38
C ALA A 144 -8.32 21.72 12.23
N GLU A 145 -7.71 22.86 12.55
CA GLU A 145 -6.99 23.70 11.57
C GLU A 145 -5.83 22.95 10.88
N ALA A 146 -5.10 22.11 11.62
CA ALA A 146 -4.01 21.32 11.05
C ALA A 146 -4.49 20.32 9.98
N LEU A 147 -5.71 19.78 10.10
CA LEU A 147 -6.29 18.89 9.08
C LEU A 147 -6.59 19.64 7.77
N GLU A 148 -6.84 20.95 7.82
CA GLU A 148 -7.10 21.76 6.62
C GLU A 148 -5.87 21.93 5.73
N LEU A 149 -4.67 21.62 6.24
CA LEU A 149 -3.44 21.64 5.48
C LEU A 149 -3.46 20.66 4.29
N ILE A 150 -4.16 19.52 4.42
CA ILE A 150 -4.24 18.50 3.38
C ILE A 150 -5.02 19.01 2.15
N PRO A 151 -6.28 19.50 2.27
CA PRO A 151 -6.96 20.10 1.13
C PRO A 151 -6.27 21.36 0.62
N TYR A 152 -5.62 22.15 1.49
CA TYR A 152 -4.84 23.32 1.07
C TYR A 152 -3.67 22.94 0.14
N THR A 153 -2.84 21.99 0.57
CA THR A 153 -1.69 21.50 -0.22
C THR A 153 -2.14 20.77 -1.49
N LEU A 154 -3.29 20.09 -1.46
CA LEU A 154 -3.88 19.49 -2.66
C LEU A 154 -4.27 20.55 -3.69
N ALA A 155 -4.88 21.66 -3.26
CA ALA A 155 -5.22 22.77 -4.13
C ALA A 155 -3.98 23.50 -4.68
N GLU A 156 -2.96 23.68 -3.84
CA GLU A 156 -1.68 24.29 -4.24
C GLU A 156 -0.95 23.44 -5.29
N ASN A 157 -0.85 22.13 -5.08
CA ASN A 157 -0.25 21.20 -6.04
C ASN A 157 -1.06 21.11 -7.35
N ALA A 158 -2.35 21.40 -7.30
CA ALA A 158 -3.22 21.49 -8.48
C ALA A 158 -3.09 22.83 -9.23
N GLY A 159 -2.34 23.80 -8.71
CA GLY A 159 -2.22 25.14 -9.29
C GLY A 159 -3.47 26.01 -9.12
N LEU A 160 -4.35 25.67 -8.16
CA LEU A 160 -5.57 26.42 -7.85
C LEU A 160 -5.29 27.46 -6.76
N SER A 161 -6.20 28.44 -6.58
CA SER A 161 -6.18 29.34 -5.42
C SER A 161 -6.60 28.56 -4.17
N PRO A 162 -5.67 28.21 -3.24
CA PRO A 162 -5.99 27.31 -2.14
C PRO A 162 -7.01 27.92 -1.19
N LEU A 163 -6.92 29.24 -0.97
CA LEU A 163 -7.83 29.96 -0.08
C LEU A 163 -9.28 29.93 -0.59
N GLU A 164 -9.50 30.14 -1.88
CA GLU A 164 -10.83 30.12 -2.49
C GLU A 164 -11.43 28.70 -2.45
N ILE A 165 -10.65 27.70 -2.86
CA ILE A 165 -11.10 26.31 -2.95
C ILE A 165 -11.39 25.72 -1.57
N VAL A 166 -10.51 25.93 -0.58
CA VAL A 166 -10.73 25.42 0.78
C VAL A 166 -11.92 26.13 1.43
N THR A 167 -12.13 27.41 1.16
CA THR A 167 -13.29 28.14 1.66
C THR A 167 -14.59 27.62 1.04
N ASP A 168 -14.65 27.42 -0.28
CA ASP A 168 -15.81 26.82 -0.95
C ASP A 168 -16.10 25.40 -0.45
N LEU A 169 -15.05 24.60 -0.28
CA LEU A 169 -15.13 23.24 0.27
C LEU A 169 -15.76 23.24 1.67
N LYS A 170 -15.34 24.16 2.55
CA LYS A 170 -15.89 24.29 3.91
C LYS A 170 -17.34 24.77 3.90
N LEU A 171 -17.70 25.68 3.00
CA LEU A 171 -19.08 26.15 2.86
C LEU A 171 -20.02 25.01 2.47
N LYS A 172 -19.64 24.17 1.50
CA LYS A 172 -20.44 23.00 1.07
C LYS A 172 -20.57 21.94 2.17
N HIS A 173 -19.48 21.66 2.89
CA HIS A 173 -19.54 20.75 4.04
C HIS A 173 -20.42 21.28 5.17
N ALA A 174 -20.36 22.59 5.45
CA ALA A 174 -21.23 23.23 6.44
C ALA A 174 -22.72 23.19 6.05
N GLN A 175 -23.04 23.14 4.75
CA GLN A 175 -24.39 22.92 4.23
C GLN A 175 -24.85 21.45 4.30
N GLY A 176 -23.97 20.53 4.72
CA GLY A 176 -24.26 19.11 4.90
C GLY A 176 -23.76 18.20 3.78
N GLU A 177 -23.08 18.74 2.76
CA GLU A 177 -22.57 17.98 1.62
C GLU A 177 -21.23 17.28 1.94
N LYS A 178 -21.27 16.17 2.68
CA LYS A 178 -20.07 15.42 3.15
C LYS A 178 -19.29 14.68 2.06
N LEU A 179 -19.87 14.55 0.87
CA LEU A 179 -19.32 13.75 -0.23
C LEU A 179 -18.48 14.58 -1.20
N VAL A 180 -18.38 15.87 -0.93
CA VAL A 180 -17.78 16.86 -1.81
C VAL A 180 -16.30 17.00 -1.50
N GLY A 181 -15.47 17.12 -2.52
CA GLY A 181 -14.01 17.25 -2.40
C GLY A 181 -13.44 18.15 -3.47
N ILE A 182 -12.12 18.29 -3.47
CA ILE A 182 -11.37 19.05 -4.47
C ILE A 182 -11.16 18.15 -5.69
N ASN A 183 -11.79 18.49 -6.81
CA ASN A 183 -11.51 17.83 -8.08
C ASN A 183 -10.35 18.52 -8.78
N VAL A 184 -9.17 17.91 -8.65
CA VAL A 184 -7.92 18.37 -9.27
C VAL A 184 -8.02 18.47 -10.79
N ARG A 185 -8.85 17.65 -11.45
CA ARG A 185 -8.97 17.65 -12.93
C ARG A 185 -9.76 18.83 -13.48
N GLN A 186 -10.79 19.27 -12.77
CA GLN A 186 -11.65 20.39 -13.18
C GLN A 186 -11.30 21.68 -12.46
N GLY A 187 -10.47 21.62 -11.41
CA GLY A 187 -10.12 22.78 -10.61
C GLY A 187 -11.26 23.30 -9.74
N CYS A 188 -12.28 22.48 -9.47
CA CYS A 188 -13.48 22.89 -8.75
C CYS A 188 -13.86 21.89 -7.66
N VAL A 189 -14.71 22.34 -6.74
CA VAL A 189 -15.23 21.51 -5.67
C VAL A 189 -16.48 20.78 -6.16
N SER A 190 -16.44 19.45 -6.14
CA SER A 190 -17.49 18.58 -6.72
C SER A 190 -17.65 17.28 -5.92
N SER A 191 -18.74 16.55 -6.17
CA SER A 191 -19.01 15.26 -5.52
C SER A 191 -17.97 14.20 -5.94
N MET A 192 -17.20 13.73 -4.97
CA MET A 192 -16.13 12.75 -5.22
C MET A 192 -16.68 11.36 -5.57
N VAL A 193 -17.90 11.06 -5.13
CA VAL A 193 -18.58 9.79 -5.44
C VAL A 193 -18.94 9.74 -6.92
N ASP A 194 -19.45 10.83 -7.48
CA ASP A 194 -19.87 10.88 -8.89
C ASP A 194 -18.67 10.79 -9.85
N ILE A 195 -17.49 11.24 -9.39
CA ILE A 195 -16.23 11.20 -10.14
C ILE A 195 -15.44 9.91 -9.84
N ASN A 196 -15.97 9.02 -8.99
CA ASN A 196 -15.34 7.78 -8.54
C ASN A 196 -13.95 7.97 -7.89
N VAL A 197 -13.74 9.11 -7.21
CA VAL A 197 -12.53 9.38 -6.44
C VAL A 197 -12.78 8.97 -4.99
N LEU A 198 -12.53 7.70 -4.70
CA LEU A 198 -12.79 7.08 -3.39
C LEU A 198 -11.51 6.53 -2.78
N GLN A 199 -11.46 6.50 -1.45
CA GLN A 199 -10.36 5.92 -0.68
C GLN A 199 -10.87 4.97 0.41
N PRO A 200 -10.14 3.90 0.76
CA PRO A 200 -10.51 3.02 1.87
C PRO A 200 -10.44 3.75 3.21
N LEU A 201 -11.43 3.54 4.08
CA LEU A 201 -11.44 4.12 5.44
C LEU A 201 -10.16 3.79 6.22
N LEU A 202 -9.61 2.60 6.03
CA LEU A 202 -8.42 2.17 6.75
C LEU A 202 -7.22 3.09 6.50
N VAL A 203 -7.11 3.68 5.30
CA VAL A 203 -6.01 4.60 4.96
C VAL A 203 -6.11 5.86 5.81
N SER A 204 -7.22 6.61 5.71
CA SER A 204 -7.40 7.87 6.44
C SER A 204 -7.37 7.66 7.97
N SER A 205 -8.02 6.60 8.47
CA SER A 205 -8.04 6.33 9.91
C SER A 205 -6.67 5.94 10.47
N SER A 206 -5.89 5.15 9.72
CA SER A 206 -4.53 4.80 10.14
C SER A 206 -3.61 6.01 10.06
N ALA A 207 -3.74 6.85 9.03
CA ALA A 207 -2.94 8.07 8.88
C ALA A 207 -3.16 9.02 10.07
N VAL A 208 -4.41 9.34 10.40
CA VAL A 208 -4.74 10.22 11.53
C VAL A 208 -4.24 9.64 12.85
N LYS A 209 -4.44 8.32 13.07
CA LYS A 209 -4.00 7.65 14.30
C LYS A 209 -2.48 7.68 14.46
N LEU A 210 -1.74 7.24 13.44
CA LEU A 210 -0.28 7.16 13.49
C LEU A 210 0.36 8.55 13.57
N ALA A 211 -0.16 9.53 12.83
CA ALA A 211 0.31 10.91 12.92
C ALA A 211 0.10 11.48 14.33
N THR A 212 -1.07 11.25 14.93
CA THR A 212 -1.38 11.72 16.29
C THR A 212 -0.49 11.03 17.33
N GLU A 213 -0.28 9.72 17.22
CA GLU A 213 0.63 8.97 18.10
C GLU A 213 2.07 9.46 18.00
N ALA A 214 2.56 9.71 16.79
CA ALA A 214 3.89 10.27 16.56
C ALA A 214 4.04 11.67 17.17
N VAL A 215 3.09 12.57 16.93
CA VAL A 215 3.09 13.92 17.51
C VAL A 215 3.05 13.87 19.04
N MET A 216 2.24 12.98 19.62
CA MET A 216 2.20 12.79 21.08
C MET A 216 3.54 12.30 21.63
N MET A 217 4.26 11.43 20.93
CA MET A 217 5.59 11.00 21.35
C MET A 217 6.58 12.17 21.31
N ILE A 218 6.59 12.95 20.22
CA ILE A 218 7.49 14.09 20.06
C ILE A 218 7.22 15.17 21.11
N LEU A 219 5.95 15.50 21.36
CA LEU A 219 5.57 16.53 22.35
C LEU A 219 5.89 16.15 23.79
N LYS A 220 6.11 14.86 24.09
CA LYS A 220 6.51 14.37 25.41
C LYS A 220 8.03 14.37 25.63
N ILE A 221 8.82 14.62 24.58
CA ILE A 221 10.26 14.71 24.72
C ILE A 221 10.59 16.09 25.29
N ASP A 222 10.95 16.12 26.57
CA ASP A 222 11.33 17.37 27.24
C ASP A 222 12.80 17.73 26.97
N ASP A 223 13.68 16.72 26.84
CA ASP A 223 15.13 16.91 26.62
C ASP A 223 15.71 15.83 25.68
N ILE A 224 16.70 16.24 24.87
CA ILE A 224 17.48 15.34 24.01
C ILE A 224 18.95 15.44 24.40
N VAL A 225 19.53 14.33 24.83
CA VAL A 225 20.97 14.22 25.06
C VAL A 225 21.61 13.52 23.88
N MET A 226 22.40 14.26 23.10
CA MET A 226 23.16 13.70 21.98
C MET A 226 24.44 13.04 22.52
N CYS A 227 24.45 11.72 22.64
CA CYS A 227 25.67 10.95 22.87
C CYS A 227 26.16 10.36 21.54
N ARG A 228 27.46 10.55 21.27
CA ARG A 228 28.13 10.10 20.05
C ARG A 228 28.58 8.66 20.16
#